data_AF-A0A946CWM4-F1
#
_entry.id   AF-A0A946CWM4-F1
#
_cell.length_a   1.000
_cell.length_b   1.000
_cell.length_c   1.000
_cell.angle_alpha   90.00
_cell.angle_beta   90.00
_cell.angle_gamma   90.00
#
_symmetry.space_group_name_H-M   'P 1'
#
loop_
_entity.id
_entity.type
_entity.pdbx_description
1 polymer ?
#
loop_
_entity_poly.entity_id
_entity_poly.type
_entity_poly.pdbx_seq_one_letter_code
_entity_poly.pdbx_strand_id
1 'polypeptide(L)'
;MVATGLNATISLPNRSTVVTFKATDNEGASSTTTATITVATPTYTVTDEWPSPYNGVTPDSSSGLAFNNIGVFSASDSIIYTCLRVFTDGLPGSVGGISEFDIGLKVVSLSEATVQITKFREFNAIGALNENAQTPDCSGIFETTT
;
A
#
# COMPACT_ATOMS: atom_id res chain seq x y z
N MET A 1 9.79 -0.34 -23.58
CA MET A 1 11.12 0.29 -23.65
C MET A 1 11.37 0.95 -22.30
N VAL A 2 12.32 0.44 -21.50
CA VAL A 2 12.50 0.85 -20.09
C VAL A 2 13.53 2.00 -19.93
N ALA A 3 14.26 2.31 -21.01
CA ALA A 3 15.18 3.43 -21.08
C ALA A 3 15.32 3.91 -22.53
N THR A 4 15.47 5.22 -22.73
CA THR A 4 15.96 5.85 -23.96
C THR A 4 17.06 6.82 -23.58
N GLY A 5 18.32 6.50 -23.90
CA GLY A 5 19.49 7.32 -23.51
C GLY A 5 20.34 6.69 -22.41
N LEU A 6 21.12 7.50 -21.70
CA LEU A 6 22.09 7.05 -20.67
C LEU A 6 21.45 6.71 -19.31
N ASN A 7 20.18 7.04 -19.11
CA ASN A 7 19.51 6.91 -17.81
C ASN A 7 18.26 6.04 -17.93
N ALA A 8 18.00 5.23 -16.90
CA ALA A 8 16.81 4.42 -16.72
C ALA A 8 16.29 4.60 -15.29
N THR A 9 14.97 4.77 -15.14
CA THR A 9 14.33 4.78 -13.83
C THR A 9 13.53 3.50 -13.69
N ILE A 10 13.83 2.71 -12.66
CA ILE A 10 13.16 1.45 -12.33
C ILE A 10 12.75 1.50 -10.86
N SER A 11 11.47 1.26 -10.60
CA SER A 11 10.96 1.07 -9.24
C SER A 11 11.16 -0.38 -8.81
N LEU A 12 11.78 -0.60 -7.65
CA LEU A 12 12.05 -1.91 -7.10
C LEU A 12 11.29 -2.10 -5.78
N PRO A 13 10.72 -3.29 -5.52
CA PRO A 13 10.09 -3.61 -4.25
C PRO A 13 11.13 -3.82 -3.14
N ASN A 14 10.70 -3.68 -1.88
CA ASN A 14 11.49 -4.03 -0.69
C ASN A 14 11.74 -5.54 -0.62
N ARG A 15 12.79 -6.01 -1.30
CA ARG A 15 13.30 -7.39 -1.32
C ARG A 15 14.56 -7.45 -2.19
N SER A 16 15.14 -8.65 -2.30
CA SER A 16 16.13 -8.94 -3.34
C SER A 16 15.43 -9.06 -4.70
N THR A 17 15.89 -8.27 -5.67
CA THR A 17 15.43 -8.32 -7.07
C THR A 17 16.64 -8.55 -7.98
N VAL A 18 16.53 -9.52 -8.88
CA VAL A 18 17.53 -9.76 -9.94
C VAL A 18 17.15 -8.93 -11.16
N VAL A 19 18.02 -8.02 -11.55
CA VAL A 19 17.86 -7.18 -12.76
C VAL A 19 18.78 -7.68 -13.85
N THR A 20 18.21 -7.98 -15.02
CA THR A 20 18.96 -8.37 -16.21
C THR A 20 19.12 -7.16 -17.14
N PHE A 21 20.37 -6.79 -17.39
CA PHE A 21 20.73 -5.75 -18.35
C PHE A 21 21.06 -6.40 -19.68
N LYS A 22 20.48 -5.88 -20.77
CA LYS A 22 20.80 -6.27 -22.15
C LYS A 22 21.27 -5.04 -22.91
N ALA A 23 22.47 -5.11 -23.47
CA ALA A 23 22.98 -4.14 -24.42
C ALA A 23 22.92 -4.73 -25.83
N THR A 24 22.45 -3.95 -26.80
CA THR A 24 22.43 -4.31 -28.23
C THR A 24 23.23 -3.26 -28.99
N ASP A 25 24.16 -3.67 -29.83
CA ASP A 25 24.95 -2.76 -30.66
C ASP A 25 24.21 -2.34 -31.95
N ASN A 26 24.87 -1.55 -32.79
CA ASN A 26 24.32 -1.06 -34.05
C ASN A 26 24.22 -2.15 -35.15
N GLU A 27 24.82 -3.32 -34.93
CA GLU A 27 24.75 -4.49 -35.82
C GLU A 27 23.66 -5.46 -35.38
N GLY A 28 23.01 -5.19 -34.25
CA GLY A 28 21.95 -6.01 -33.67
C GLY A 28 22.47 -7.16 -32.80
N ALA A 29 23.79 -7.29 -32.62
CA ALA A 29 24.36 -8.24 -31.66
C ALA A 29 24.12 -7.72 -30.23
N SER A 30 23.95 -8.64 -29.28
CA SER A 30 23.62 -8.26 -27.91
C SER A 30 24.34 -9.08 -26.86
N SER A 31 24.58 -8.45 -25.71
CA SER A 31 25.19 -9.05 -24.53
C SER A 31 24.33 -8.79 -23.30
N THR A 32 24.35 -9.72 -22.34
CA THR A 32 23.54 -9.65 -21.11
C THR A 32 24.38 -9.83 -19.86
N THR A 33 24.01 -9.10 -18.81
CA THR A 33 24.56 -9.28 -17.45
C THR A 33 23.47 -9.12 -16.41
N THR A 34 23.70 -9.62 -15.19
CA THR A 34 22.74 -9.56 -14.09
C THR A 34 23.33 -8.84 -12.89
N ALA A 35 22.52 -8.03 -12.21
CA ALA A 35 22.83 -7.51 -10.88
C ALA A 35 21.74 -7.92 -9.89
N THR A 36 22.15 -8.24 -8.67
CA THR A 36 21.21 -8.43 -7.56
C THR A 36 21.12 -7.13 -6.79
N ILE A 37 19.94 -6.53 -6.73
CA ILE A 37 19.68 -5.32 -5.97
C ILE A 37 18.83 -5.70 -4.76
N THR A 38 19.33 -5.43 -3.56
CA THR A 38 18.57 -5.63 -2.32
C THR A 38 18.13 -4.29 -1.80
N VAL A 39 16.82 -4.05 -1.82
CA VAL A 39 16.21 -2.92 -1.12
C VAL A 39 15.85 -3.39 0.28
N ALA A 40 16.50 -2.81 1.29
CA ALA A 40 16.25 -3.16 2.68
C ALA A 40 14.80 -2.83 3.05
N THR A 41 14.12 -3.77 3.71
CA THR A 41 12.83 -3.48 4.33
C THR A 41 13.05 -2.55 5.52
N PRO A 42 12.36 -1.40 5.61
CA PRO A 42 12.45 -0.58 6.80
C PRO A 42 11.98 -1.39 8.01
N THR A 43 12.83 -1.49 9.02
CA THR A 43 12.45 -2.07 10.31
C THR A 43 11.61 -1.06 11.04
N TYR A 44 10.37 -1.41 11.34
CA TYR A 44 9.48 -0.60 12.16
C TYR A 44 8.94 -1.46 13.30
N THR A 45 8.70 -0.83 14.44
CA THR A 45 7.91 -1.44 15.51
C THR A 45 6.45 -1.32 15.13
N VAL A 46 5.72 -2.44 15.10
CA VAL A 46 4.25 -2.41 15.01
C VAL A 46 3.76 -1.65 16.23
N THR A 47 3.16 -0.48 16.03
CA THR A 47 2.52 0.29 17.09
C THR A 47 1.04 0.37 16.76
N ASP A 48 0.18 -0.01 17.70
CA ASP A 48 -1.26 0.25 17.60
C ASP A 48 -1.59 1.75 17.70
N GLU A 49 -0.61 2.55 18.10
CA GLU A 49 -0.72 4.00 18.19
C GLU A 49 -0.46 4.63 16.83
N TRP A 50 -1.42 5.43 16.35
CA TRP A 50 -1.20 6.24 15.16
C TRP A 50 0.00 7.17 15.38
N PRO A 51 1.01 7.16 14.50
CA PRO A 51 1.03 6.43 13.24
C PRO A 51 1.56 4.99 13.34
N SER A 52 0.67 3.98 13.29
CA SER A 52 1.04 2.63 12.83
C SER A 52 1.63 2.75 11.43
N PRO A 53 2.50 1.84 10.95
CA PRO A 53 3.05 1.92 9.59
C PRO A 53 2.06 1.65 8.46
N TYR A 54 0.98 0.93 8.75
CA TYR A 54 -0.24 0.85 7.93
C TYR A 54 -1.42 0.44 8.82
N ASN A 55 -2.65 0.75 8.41
CA ASN A 55 -3.87 0.38 9.13
C ASN A 55 -4.66 -0.62 8.29
N GLY A 56 -4.42 -1.89 8.56
CA GLY A 56 -5.09 -3.03 7.96
C GLY A 56 -4.84 -4.23 8.85
N VAL A 57 -5.85 -5.10 9.02
CA VAL A 57 -5.74 -6.28 9.88
C VAL A 57 -5.54 -7.51 9.02
N THR A 58 -4.48 -8.27 9.28
CA THR A 58 -4.34 -9.64 8.78
C THR A 58 -5.33 -10.50 9.59
N PRO A 59 -6.38 -11.09 8.99
CA PRO A 59 -7.27 -11.98 9.74
C PRO A 59 -6.53 -13.25 10.17
N ASP A 60 -6.89 -13.80 11.32
CA ASP A 60 -6.36 -15.09 11.78
C ASP A 60 -6.68 -16.18 10.74
N SER A 61 -5.65 -16.84 10.24
CA SER A 61 -5.75 -17.93 9.27
C SER A 61 -6.73 -19.05 9.66
N SER A 62 -6.97 -19.25 10.96
CA SER A 62 -7.93 -20.23 11.49
C SER A 62 -9.40 -19.78 11.38
N SER A 63 -9.65 -18.49 11.16
CA SER A 63 -10.99 -17.92 11.13
C SER A 63 -11.71 -18.08 9.79
N GLY A 64 -11.00 -18.45 8.71
CA GLY A 64 -11.58 -18.66 7.38
C GLY A 64 -12.33 -17.46 6.81
N LEU A 65 -12.12 -16.27 7.38
CA LEU A 65 -12.76 -15.03 6.96
C LEU A 65 -12.04 -14.46 5.75
N ALA A 66 -12.80 -14.00 4.75
CA ALA A 66 -12.26 -13.07 3.75
C ALA A 66 -11.78 -11.79 4.47
N PHE A 67 -10.71 -11.14 3.98
CA PHE A 67 -10.19 -9.87 4.50
C PHE A 67 -11.32 -8.84 4.66
N ASN A 68 -11.91 -8.69 5.85
CA ASN A 68 -13.04 -7.78 6.03
C ASN A 68 -13.24 -7.32 7.49
N ASN A 69 -12.19 -6.75 8.09
CA ASN A 69 -12.40 -5.78 9.15
C ASN A 69 -12.03 -4.41 8.57
N ILE A 70 -13.06 -3.59 8.30
CA ILE A 70 -12.99 -2.24 7.72
C ILE A 70 -12.28 -1.24 8.68
N GLY A 71 -11.57 -1.70 9.72
CA GLY A 71 -10.78 -0.85 10.59
C GLY A 71 -10.68 -1.35 12.03
N VAL A 72 -9.81 -0.69 12.80
CA VAL A 72 -9.61 -0.87 14.24
C VAL A 72 -10.11 0.38 14.97
N PHE A 73 -11.02 0.23 15.92
CA PHE A 73 -11.47 1.33 16.77
C PHE A 73 -10.51 1.52 17.94
N SER A 74 -10.00 2.75 18.09
CA SER A 74 -9.20 3.18 19.21
C SER A 74 -10.07 3.92 20.23
N ALA A 75 -10.22 3.35 21.42
CA ALA A 75 -11.02 3.94 22.49
C ALA A 75 -10.36 5.18 23.14
N SER A 76 -9.03 5.33 23.00
CA SER A 76 -8.28 6.44 23.62
C SER A 76 -8.58 7.79 22.94
N ASP A 77 -8.77 7.78 21.62
CA ASP A 77 -9.05 8.98 20.82
C ASP A 77 -10.41 8.91 20.09
N SER A 78 -11.16 7.82 20.25
CA SER A 78 -12.47 7.59 19.61
C SER A 78 -12.40 7.66 18.08
N ILE A 79 -11.30 7.18 17.50
CA ILE A 79 -11.06 7.13 16.05
C ILE A 79 -11.07 5.68 15.57
N ILE A 80 -11.72 5.45 14.42
CA ILE A 80 -11.59 4.20 13.67
C ILE A 80 -10.45 4.39 12.67
N TYR A 81 -9.39 3.61 12.81
CA TYR A 81 -8.27 3.57 11.89
C TYR A 81 -8.48 2.48 10.85
N THR A 82 -8.37 2.82 9.58
CA THR A 82 -8.56 1.89 8.48
C THR A 82 -7.79 2.32 7.24
N CYS A 83 -7.92 1.57 6.17
CA CYS A 83 -7.45 1.95 4.86
C CYS A 83 -8.59 1.92 3.84
N LEU A 84 -8.44 2.65 2.73
CA LEU A 84 -9.37 2.64 1.61
C LEU A 84 -8.61 2.61 0.28
N ARG A 85 -9.12 1.82 -0.65
CA ARG A 85 -8.79 1.84 -2.08
C ARG A 85 -9.75 2.75 -2.82
N VAL A 86 -9.25 3.61 -3.69
CA VAL A 86 -10.07 4.47 -4.54
C VAL A 86 -10.59 3.67 -5.72
N PHE A 87 -11.88 3.78 -5.97
CA PHE A 87 -12.54 3.29 -7.17
C PHE A 87 -13.28 4.45 -7.87
N THR A 88 -13.42 4.30 -9.19
CA THR A 88 -14.22 5.17 -10.06
C THR A 88 -15.00 4.26 -11.00
N ASP A 89 -16.33 4.32 -10.97
CA ASP A 89 -17.21 3.46 -11.78
C ASP A 89 -16.91 1.95 -11.59
N GLY A 90 -16.58 1.53 -10.37
CA GLY A 90 -16.23 0.14 -10.05
C GLY A 90 -14.86 -0.33 -10.55
N LEU A 91 -14.05 0.56 -11.12
CA LEU A 91 -12.67 0.29 -11.54
C LEU A 91 -11.66 0.92 -10.57
N PRO A 92 -10.47 0.30 -10.38
CA PRO A 92 -9.41 0.91 -9.59
C PRO A 92 -9.07 2.32 -10.08
N GLY A 93 -9.14 3.29 -9.17
CA GLY A 93 -8.95 4.71 -9.42
C GLY A 93 -7.83 5.31 -8.59
N SER A 94 -7.70 6.64 -8.65
CA SER A 94 -6.79 7.39 -7.78
C SER A 94 -7.31 8.81 -7.56
N VAL A 95 -7.00 9.37 -6.39
CA VAL A 95 -7.21 10.80 -6.10
C VAL A 95 -5.85 11.44 -5.89
N GLY A 96 -5.52 12.44 -6.71
CA GLY A 96 -4.22 13.10 -6.64
C GLY A 96 -3.03 12.17 -6.92
N GLY A 97 -3.23 11.10 -7.69
CA GLY A 97 -2.21 10.10 -8.01
C GLY A 97 -2.01 9.00 -6.96
N ILE A 98 -2.78 9.02 -5.86
CA ILE A 98 -2.74 7.99 -4.81
C ILE A 98 -3.97 7.10 -4.94
N SER A 99 -3.75 5.78 -5.01
CA SER A 99 -4.81 4.77 -5.13
C SER A 99 -5.27 4.18 -3.80
N GLU A 100 -4.43 4.22 -2.77
CA GLU A 100 -4.70 3.62 -1.46
C GLU A 100 -4.33 4.58 -0.33
N PHE A 101 -5.21 4.73 0.64
CA PHE A 101 -5.05 5.65 1.76
C PHE A 101 -5.18 4.94 3.10
N ASP A 102 -4.32 5.28 4.05
CA ASP A 102 -4.60 5.12 5.48
C ASP A 102 -5.49 6.28 5.93
N ILE A 103 -6.58 5.99 6.64
CA ILE A 103 -7.54 6.99 7.10
C ILE A 103 -7.93 6.81 8.57
N GLY A 104 -8.17 7.93 9.25
CA GLY A 104 -8.76 7.97 10.59
C GLY A 104 -10.16 8.59 10.52
N LEU A 105 -11.17 7.81 10.91
CA LEU A 105 -12.58 8.20 10.92
C LEU A 105 -13.02 8.53 12.34
N LYS A 106 -13.45 9.77 12.56
CA LYS A 106 -14.12 10.17 13.78
C LYS A 106 -15.62 10.01 13.60
N VAL A 107 -16.29 9.32 14.52
CA VAL A 107 -17.75 9.24 14.52
C VAL A 107 -18.33 10.61 14.88
N VAL A 108 -19.16 11.16 13.99
CA VAL A 108 -19.81 12.47 14.18
C VAL A 108 -21.24 12.30 14.66
N SER A 109 -21.96 11.33 14.11
CA SER A 109 -23.33 11.00 14.52
C SER A 109 -23.55 9.50 14.49
N LEU A 110 -23.96 8.94 15.64
CA LEU A 110 -24.34 7.53 15.73
C LEU A 110 -25.71 7.27 15.11
N SER A 111 -26.65 8.21 15.25
CA SER A 111 -28.01 8.06 14.71
C SER A 111 -28.05 8.15 13.19
N GLU A 112 -27.14 8.92 12.60
CA GLU A 112 -27.03 9.07 11.14
C GLU A 112 -25.90 8.20 10.55
N ALA A 113 -25.16 7.47 11.41
CA ALA A 113 -23.97 6.71 11.04
C ALA A 113 -22.94 7.53 10.24
N THR A 114 -22.79 8.82 10.55
CA THR A 114 -21.85 9.71 9.86
C THR A 114 -20.50 9.72 10.53
N VAL A 115 -19.46 9.65 9.70
CA VAL A 115 -18.06 9.74 10.10
C VAL A 115 -17.39 10.90 9.38
N GLN A 116 -16.39 11.49 10.02
CA GLN A 116 -15.52 12.52 9.45
C GLN A 116 -14.11 11.97 9.32
N ILE A 117 -13.51 12.11 8.14
CA ILE A 117 -12.09 11.85 7.95
C ILE A 117 -11.31 12.94 8.69
N THR A 118 -10.52 12.55 9.68
CA THR A 118 -9.70 13.45 10.51
C THR A 118 -8.21 13.26 10.30
N LYS A 119 -7.81 12.12 9.74
CA LYS A 119 -6.43 11.77 9.39
C LYS A 119 -6.45 11.07 8.04
N PHE A 120 -5.50 11.39 7.17
CA PHE A 120 -5.26 10.63 5.95
C PHE A 120 -3.79 10.72 5.54
N ARG A 121 -3.29 9.68 4.88
CA ARG A 121 -1.99 9.64 4.20
C ARG A 121 -2.00 8.49 3.19
N GLU A 122 -0.99 8.42 2.34
CA GLU A 122 -0.77 7.28 1.45
C GLU A 122 -0.60 5.98 2.27
N PHE A 123 -1.33 4.94 1.88
CA PHE A 123 -1.27 3.63 2.52
C PHE A 123 0.11 3.00 2.32
N ASN A 124 0.72 2.55 3.41
CA ASN A 124 1.98 1.80 3.38
C ASN A 124 3.11 2.45 2.53
N ALA A 125 3.23 3.78 2.56
CA ALA A 125 4.22 4.51 1.75
C ALA A 125 5.69 4.10 2.02
N ILE A 126 5.97 3.54 3.20
CA ILE A 126 7.30 3.05 3.56
C ILE A 126 7.55 1.61 3.09
N GLY A 127 6.57 0.92 2.52
CA GLY A 127 6.68 -0.48 2.11
C GLY A 127 6.92 -1.42 3.30
N ALA A 128 6.24 -1.17 4.40
CA ALA A 128 6.14 -2.05 5.55
C ALA A 128 5.55 -3.42 5.12
N LEU A 129 6.00 -4.48 5.80
CA LEU A 129 5.53 -5.86 5.60
C LEU A 129 4.76 -6.34 6.83
N ASN A 130 3.70 -7.12 6.63
CA ASN A 130 2.91 -7.69 7.71
C ASN A 130 3.66 -8.79 8.49
N GLU A 131 3.01 -9.39 9.49
CA GLU A 131 3.57 -10.45 10.34
C GLU A 131 4.01 -11.70 9.56
N ASN A 132 3.53 -11.85 8.32
CA ASN A 132 3.87 -12.93 7.40
C ASN A 132 4.95 -12.53 6.38
N ALA A 133 5.61 -11.38 6.54
CA ALA A 133 6.58 -10.81 5.62
C ALA A 133 6.02 -10.53 4.21
N GLN A 134 4.74 -10.18 4.12
CA GLN A 134 4.04 -9.84 2.87
C GLN A 134 3.68 -8.36 2.84
N THR A 135 3.53 -7.80 1.63
CA THR A 135 2.94 -6.46 1.48
C THR A 135 1.51 -6.50 2.03
N PRO A 136 1.14 -5.61 2.97
CA PRO A 136 -0.20 -5.56 3.50
C PRO A 136 -1.21 -5.22 2.40
N ASP A 137 -2.38 -5.84 2.48
CA ASP A 137 -3.48 -5.59 1.56
C ASP A 137 -4.46 -4.57 2.17
N CYS A 138 -4.99 -3.67 1.34
CA CYS A 138 -6.03 -2.75 1.78
C CYS A 138 -7.43 -3.19 1.32
N SER A 139 -8.29 -3.62 2.25
CA SER A 139 -9.61 -4.16 1.90
C SER A 139 -10.73 -3.11 1.79
N GLY A 140 -10.54 -1.90 2.32
CA GLY A 140 -11.55 -0.86 2.25
C GLY A 140 -11.73 -0.32 0.83
N ILE A 141 -12.94 0.10 0.47
CA ILE A 141 -13.28 0.64 -0.86
C ILE A 141 -13.95 2.00 -0.68
N PHE A 142 -13.50 2.98 -1.45
CA PHE A 142 -14.13 4.28 -1.60
C PHE A 142 -14.46 4.54 -3.06
N GLU A 143 -15.74 4.54 -3.38
CA GLU A 143 -16.25 4.85 -4.71
C GLU A 143 -16.43 6.37 -4.86
N THR A 144 -15.86 6.93 -5.92
CA THR A 144 -15.85 8.38 -6.19
C THR A 144 -17.06 8.83 -7.01
N THR A 145 -17.72 7.91 -7.72
CA THR A 145 -18.94 8.16 -8.49
C THR A 145 -20.15 7.68 -7.69
N THR A 146 -21.08 8.58 -7.40
CA THR A 146 -22.33 8.26 -6.67
C THR A 146 -23.47 7.95 -7.62
#